data_AF-A0A7J0D284-F1
#
_entry.id   AF-A0A7J0D284-F1
#
_cell.length_a   1.000
_cell.length_b   1.000
_cell.length_c   1.000
_cell.angle_alpha   90.00
_cell.angle_beta   90.00
_cell.angle_gamma   90.00
#
_symmetry.space_group_name_H-M   'P 1'
#
loop_
_entity.id
_entity.type
_entity.pdbx_description
1 polymer ?
#
loop_
_entity_poly.entity_id
_entity_poly.type
_entity_poly.pdbx_seq_one_letter_code
_entity_poly.pdbx_strand_id
1 'polypeptide(L)'
;MSEWLVLSIAMASACAVVLTIAVLNNRRIADDDDPSETPDVIEYMTMMIGVVYAIVLGLAIAGVWEGRSAAQESVRLEAQALHEVQARSSVYPVEVRDRIRADVDAYVAHVIDDEWRVMSDRGTLTERGTELLDRVRADVTDYEPQTDHEGQAYQPLVDQVAAADDARSSRGRTRGRRCPGWCGSA
;
A
#
# COMPACT_ATOMS: atom_id res chain seq x y z
N MET A 1 15.32 -8.56 2.80
CA MET A 1 15.84 -8.28 1.45
C MET A 1 14.95 -7.21 0.85
N SER A 2 15.50 -6.14 0.26
CA SER A 2 14.66 -5.08 -0.34
C SER A 2 13.80 -5.67 -1.46
N GLU A 3 12.52 -5.30 -1.56
CA GLU A 3 11.64 -5.69 -2.69
C GLU A 3 12.32 -5.47 -4.04
N TRP A 4 13.09 -4.39 -4.16
CA TRP A 4 13.91 -4.08 -5.33
C TRP A 4 14.97 -5.13 -5.67
N LEU A 5 15.55 -5.79 -4.67
CA LEU A 5 16.48 -6.90 -4.85
C LEU A 5 15.75 -8.17 -5.31
N VAL A 6 14.55 -8.42 -4.80
CA VAL A 6 13.75 -9.59 -5.21
C VAL A 6 13.28 -9.42 -6.66
N LEU A 7 12.81 -8.22 -7.02
CA LEU A 7 12.40 -7.90 -8.38
C LEU A 7 13.56 -7.94 -9.38
N SER A 8 14.74 -7.44 -9.01
CA SER A 8 15.91 -7.49 -9.90
C SER A 8 16.44 -8.92 -10.08
N ILE A 9 16.42 -9.74 -9.03
CA ILE A 9 16.79 -11.16 -9.12
C ILE A 9 15.77 -11.93 -9.96
N ALA A 10 14.47 -11.69 -9.78
CA ALA A 10 13.42 -12.32 -10.57
C ALA A 10 13.51 -11.94 -12.07
N MET A 11 13.82 -10.68 -12.36
CA MET A 11 14.06 -10.23 -13.74
C MET A 11 15.32 -10.89 -14.32
N ALA A 12 16.41 -10.90 -13.56
CA ALA A 12 17.67 -11.49 -14.00
C ALA A 12 17.56 -13.01 -14.22
N SER A 13 16.83 -13.73 -13.38
CA SER A 13 16.60 -15.17 -13.53
C SER A 13 15.72 -15.48 -14.74
N ALA A 14 14.68 -14.69 -15.00
CA ALA A 14 13.87 -14.80 -16.21
C ALA A 14 14.73 -14.57 -17.48
N CYS A 15 15.55 -13.52 -17.50
CA CYS A 15 16.50 -13.27 -18.60
C CYS A 15 17.49 -14.43 -18.77
N ALA A 16 18.03 -14.97 -17.67
CA ALA A 16 18.96 -16.09 -17.71
C ALA A 16 18.33 -17.37 -18.25
N VAL A 17 17.08 -17.67 -17.90
CA VAL A 17 16.33 -18.83 -18.45
C VAL A 17 16.12 -18.67 -19.96
N VAL A 18 15.70 -17.50 -20.42
CA VAL A 18 15.52 -17.22 -21.85
C VAL A 18 16.84 -17.36 -22.61
N LEU A 19 17.92 -16.77 -22.10
CA LEU A 19 19.25 -16.91 -22.70
C LEU A 19 19.73 -18.36 -22.70
N THR A 20 19.48 -19.12 -21.63
CA THR A 20 19.86 -20.53 -21.55
C THR A 20 19.11 -21.36 -22.58
N ILE A 21 17.80 -21.16 -22.73
CA ILE A 21 16.99 -21.85 -23.73
C ILE A 21 17.43 -21.46 -25.15
N ALA A 22 17.68 -20.18 -25.41
CA ALA A 22 18.17 -19.71 -26.71
C ALA A 22 19.53 -20.31 -27.06
N VAL A 23 20.47 -20.37 -26.10
CA VAL A 23 21.80 -20.96 -26.29
C VAL A 23 21.72 -22.48 -26.47
N LEU A 24 20.90 -23.18 -25.68
CA LEU A 24 20.71 -24.62 -25.83
C LEU A 24 20.07 -24.98 -27.18
N ASN A 25 19.14 -24.15 -27.67
CA ASN A 25 18.51 -24.37 -28.96
C ASN A 25 19.47 -24.07 -30.12
N ASN A 26 20.19 -22.94 -30.06
CA ASN A 26 21.22 -22.60 -31.06
C ASN A 26 22.33 -23.65 -31.13
N ARG A 27 22.67 -24.30 -30.00
CA ARG A 27 23.63 -25.41 -29.99
C ARG A 27 23.07 -26.73 -30.50
N ARG A 28 21.74 -26.92 -30.49
CA ARG A 28 21.08 -28.12 -31.02
C ARG A 28 20.81 -28.06 -32.53
N ILE A 29 20.76 -26.85 -33.10
CA ILE A 29 20.47 -26.62 -34.53
C ILE A 29 21.71 -26.80 -35.43
N ALA A 30 22.92 -26.91 -34.87
CA ALA A 30 24.17 -26.93 -35.65
C ALA A 30 24.52 -28.26 -36.37
N ASP A 31 23.75 -29.34 -36.20
CA ASP A 31 24.11 -30.67 -36.71
C ASP A 31 23.34 -31.13 -37.97
N ASP A 32 22.29 -30.43 -38.46
CA ASP A 32 21.55 -30.86 -39.67
C ASP A 32 20.81 -29.70 -40.39
N ASP A 33 21.56 -28.77 -40.97
CA ASP A 33 21.04 -27.54 -41.62
C ASP A 33 20.56 -27.83 -43.07
N ASP A 34 19.23 -27.98 -43.27
CA ASP A 34 18.57 -27.93 -44.60
C ASP A 34 17.96 -26.51 -44.82
N PRO A 35 18.51 -25.68 -45.72
CA PRO A 35 18.18 -24.26 -45.84
C PRO A 35 16.83 -23.97 -46.53
N SER A 36 15.95 -24.96 -46.67
CA SER A 36 14.62 -24.82 -47.28
C SER A 36 13.50 -24.39 -46.30
N GLU A 37 13.75 -24.40 -44.98
CA GLU A 37 12.79 -24.01 -43.92
C GLU A 37 12.87 -22.51 -43.55
N THR A 38 12.63 -21.64 -44.52
CA THR A 38 12.56 -20.17 -44.30
C THR A 38 11.43 -19.64 -43.38
N PRO A 39 10.46 -20.41 -42.81
CA PRO A 39 9.55 -19.89 -41.78
C PRO A 39 10.09 -19.94 -40.33
N ASP A 40 11.01 -20.86 -40.02
CA ASP A 40 11.23 -21.31 -38.64
C ASP A 40 11.89 -20.26 -37.74
N VAL A 41 12.74 -19.41 -38.32
CA VAL A 41 13.43 -18.35 -37.58
C VAL A 41 12.47 -17.23 -37.18
N ILE A 42 11.51 -16.86 -38.05
CA ILE A 42 10.52 -15.82 -37.74
C ILE A 42 9.52 -16.33 -36.69
N GLU A 43 9.08 -17.57 -36.82
CA GLU A 43 8.22 -18.22 -35.82
C GLU A 43 8.93 -18.31 -34.46
N TYR A 44 10.20 -18.71 -34.45
CA TYR A 44 11.02 -18.76 -33.24
C TYR A 44 11.23 -17.38 -32.61
N MET A 45 11.57 -16.36 -33.42
CA MET A 45 11.77 -14.98 -32.92
C MET A 45 10.48 -14.42 -32.32
N THR A 46 9.32 -14.64 -32.96
CA THR A 46 8.02 -14.17 -32.44
C THR A 46 7.60 -14.92 -31.17
N MET A 47 7.83 -16.24 -31.09
CA MET A 47 7.57 -17.01 -29.87
C MET A 47 8.44 -16.54 -28.70
N MET A 48 9.75 -16.33 -28.94
CA MET A 48 10.67 -15.85 -27.90
C MET A 48 10.30 -14.44 -27.42
N ILE A 49 9.97 -13.52 -28.34
CA ILE A 49 9.46 -12.19 -27.99
C ILE A 49 8.14 -12.30 -27.20
N GLY A 50 7.26 -13.23 -27.58
CA GLY A 50 6.00 -13.49 -26.88
C GLY A 50 6.21 -13.93 -25.42
N VAL A 51 7.16 -14.83 -25.16
CA VAL A 51 7.49 -15.29 -23.81
C VAL A 51 8.08 -14.15 -22.97
N VAL A 52 9.04 -13.39 -23.51
CA VAL A 52 9.64 -12.24 -22.80
C VAL A 52 8.57 -11.19 -22.49
N TYR A 53 7.70 -10.88 -23.47
CA TYR A 53 6.61 -9.94 -23.29
C TYR A 53 5.63 -10.41 -22.20
N ALA A 54 5.25 -11.69 -22.20
CA ALA A 54 4.34 -12.26 -21.20
C ALA A 54 4.92 -12.17 -19.78
N ILE A 55 6.22 -12.42 -19.60
CA ILE A 55 6.89 -12.32 -18.28
C ILE A 55 6.94 -10.86 -17.81
N VAL A 56 7.39 -9.94 -18.67
CA VAL A 56 7.47 -8.50 -18.32
C VAL A 56 6.09 -7.95 -17.99
N LEU A 57 5.07 -8.31 -18.79
CA LEU A 57 3.69 -7.91 -18.56
C LEU A 57 3.16 -8.47 -17.22
N GLY A 58 3.43 -9.74 -16.92
CA GLY A 58 3.06 -10.36 -15.65
C GLY A 58 3.65 -9.65 -14.44
N LEU A 59 4.95 -9.33 -14.48
CA LEU A 59 5.63 -8.58 -13.41
C LEU A 59 5.14 -7.14 -13.29
N ALA A 60 4.89 -6.46 -14.41
CA ALA A 60 4.34 -5.11 -14.43
C ALA A 60 2.95 -5.04 -13.78
N ILE A 61 2.07 -6.01 -14.09
CA ILE A 61 0.75 -6.11 -13.47
C ILE A 61 0.88 -6.39 -11.97
N ALA A 62 1.73 -7.35 -11.57
CA ALA A 62 1.93 -7.71 -10.16
C ALA A 62 2.36 -6.50 -9.31
N GLY A 63 3.33 -5.70 -9.80
CA GLY A 63 3.81 -4.51 -9.08
C GLY A 63 2.74 -3.41 -8.91
N VAL A 64 1.82 -3.26 -9.87
CA VAL A 64 0.70 -2.33 -9.76
C VAL A 64 -0.28 -2.78 -8.67
N TRP A 65 -0.59 -4.09 -8.62
CA TRP A 65 -1.50 -4.65 -7.63
C TRP A 65 -0.97 -4.54 -6.21
N GLU A 66 0.30 -4.91 -5.99
CA GLU A 66 0.96 -4.86 -4.69
C GLU A 66 0.93 -3.43 -4.12
N GLY A 67 1.10 -2.45 -5.02
CA GLY A 67 1.06 -1.07 -4.63
C GLY A 67 -0.31 -0.53 -4.23
N ARG A 68 -1.35 -0.93 -4.97
CA ARG A 68 -2.73 -0.59 -4.65
C ARG A 68 -3.15 -1.23 -3.33
N SER A 69 -2.77 -2.49 -3.10
CA SER A 69 -3.10 -3.23 -1.87
C SER A 69 -2.55 -2.57 -0.60
N ALA A 70 -1.31 -2.08 -0.62
CA ALA A 70 -0.72 -1.43 0.56
C ALA A 70 -1.46 -0.14 0.96
N ALA A 71 -1.85 0.69 -0.01
CA ALA A 71 -2.61 1.91 0.27
C ALA A 71 -4.03 1.61 0.78
N GLN A 72 -4.67 0.57 0.24
CA GLN A 72 -5.98 0.11 0.71
C GLN A 72 -5.90 -0.44 2.13
N GLU A 73 -4.84 -1.16 2.48
CA GLU A 73 -4.66 -1.72 3.81
C GLU A 73 -4.50 -0.64 4.88
N SER A 74 -3.71 0.42 4.63
CA SER A 74 -3.61 1.55 5.57
C SER A 74 -4.96 2.21 5.84
N VAL A 75 -5.78 2.43 4.81
CA VAL A 75 -7.13 3.03 4.97
C VAL A 75 -8.06 2.08 5.71
N ARG A 76 -7.98 0.77 5.43
CA ARG A 76 -8.76 -0.26 6.12
C ARG A 76 -8.45 -0.29 7.61
N LEU A 77 -7.18 -0.24 7.98
CA LEU A 77 -6.72 -0.22 9.37
C LEU A 77 -7.17 1.04 10.11
N GLU A 78 -7.05 2.21 9.48
CA GLU A 78 -7.52 3.49 10.03
C GLU A 78 -9.04 3.47 10.29
N ALA A 79 -9.83 3.05 9.30
CA ALA A 79 -11.28 2.96 9.43
C ALA A 79 -11.70 1.95 10.50
N GLN A 80 -11.03 0.81 10.58
CA GLN A 80 -11.30 -0.21 11.59
C GLN A 80 -10.97 0.31 13.00
N ALA A 81 -9.84 1.00 13.17
CA ALA A 81 -9.44 1.58 14.46
C ALA A 81 -10.45 2.64 14.94
N LEU A 82 -10.86 3.56 14.05
CA LEU A 82 -11.88 4.57 14.36
C LEU A 82 -13.24 3.95 14.69
N HIS A 83 -13.62 2.88 13.98
CA HIS A 83 -14.84 2.14 14.29
C HIS A 83 -14.79 1.50 15.69
N GLU A 84 -13.66 0.90 16.07
CA GLU A 84 -13.47 0.35 17.41
C GLU A 84 -13.52 1.44 18.50
N VAL A 85 -12.99 2.64 18.24
CA VAL A 85 -13.13 3.80 19.15
C VAL A 85 -14.61 4.16 19.34
N GLN A 86 -15.37 4.25 18.26
CA GLN A 86 -16.80 4.54 18.31
C GLN A 86 -17.63 3.44 18.98
N ALA A 87 -17.27 2.17 18.78
CA ALA A 87 -17.96 1.03 19.39
C ALA A 87 -17.66 0.92 20.89
N ARG A 88 -16.40 1.07 21.30
CA ARG A 88 -15.95 0.92 22.70
C ARG A 88 -16.31 2.12 23.58
N SER A 89 -16.42 3.32 23.00
CA SER A 89 -16.95 4.50 23.70
C SER A 89 -18.43 4.35 24.12
N SER A 90 -19.14 3.30 23.68
CA SER A 90 -20.51 3.00 24.14
C SER A 90 -20.63 2.74 25.65
N VAL A 91 -19.54 2.35 26.31
CA VAL A 91 -19.48 2.12 27.76
C VAL A 91 -19.51 3.45 28.54
N TYR A 92 -19.10 4.55 27.92
CA TYR A 92 -19.08 5.87 28.56
C TYR A 92 -20.46 6.53 28.60
N PRO A 93 -20.64 7.51 29.52
CA PRO A 93 -21.82 8.35 29.56
C PRO A 93 -22.13 8.98 28.19
N VAL A 94 -23.42 9.26 27.96
CA VAL A 94 -23.95 9.75 26.68
C VAL A 94 -23.20 10.99 26.22
N GLU A 95 -22.90 11.90 27.14
CA GLU A 95 -22.26 13.18 26.89
C GLU A 95 -20.82 13.01 26.36
N VAL A 96 -20.06 12.08 26.94
CA VAL A 96 -18.67 11.80 26.57
C VAL A 96 -18.61 11.04 25.25
N ARG A 97 -19.46 10.02 25.11
CA ARG A 97 -19.55 9.22 23.89
C ARG A 97 -19.94 10.08 22.69
N ASP A 98 -20.89 10.98 22.84
CA ASP A 98 -21.37 11.82 21.74
C ASP A 98 -20.31 12.87 21.34
N ARG A 99 -19.50 13.35 22.29
CA ARG A 99 -18.32 14.19 22.00
C ARG A 99 -17.26 13.43 21.20
N ILE A 100 -16.84 12.24 21.66
CA ILE A 100 -15.88 11.39 20.94
C ILE A 100 -16.36 11.09 19.52
N ARG A 101 -17.66 10.80 19.33
CA ARG A 101 -18.25 10.58 18.01
C ARG A 101 -18.17 11.81 17.11
N ALA A 102 -18.51 12.99 17.65
CA ALA A 102 -18.43 14.22 16.90
C ALA A 102 -17.00 14.55 16.45
N ASP A 103 -15.99 14.29 17.28
CA ASP A 103 -14.59 14.52 16.91
C ASP A 103 -14.07 13.49 15.91
N VAL A 104 -14.47 12.22 16.02
CA VAL A 104 -14.19 11.21 14.99
C VAL A 104 -14.85 11.58 13.66
N ASP A 105 -16.10 12.03 13.66
CA ASP A 105 -16.81 12.46 12.45
C ASP A 105 -16.14 13.70 11.82
N ALA A 106 -15.70 14.67 12.63
CA ALA A 106 -14.97 15.84 12.17
C ALA A 106 -13.61 15.47 11.55
N TYR A 107 -12.90 14.51 12.15
CA TYR A 107 -11.67 13.95 11.60
C TYR A 107 -11.93 13.30 10.23
N VAL A 108 -12.93 12.41 10.15
CA VAL A 108 -13.25 11.68 8.92
C VAL A 108 -13.67 12.64 7.79
N ALA A 109 -14.49 13.64 8.09
CA ALA A 109 -14.90 14.66 7.12
C ALA A 109 -13.68 15.42 6.56
N HIS A 110 -12.77 15.88 7.42
CA HIS A 110 -11.54 16.55 7.01
C HIS A 110 -10.65 15.65 6.13
N VAL A 111 -10.52 14.36 6.49
CA VAL A 111 -9.73 13.42 5.70
C VAL A 111 -10.30 13.26 4.29
N ILE A 112 -11.63 13.09 4.18
CA ILE A 112 -12.32 12.88 2.90
C ILE A 112 -12.25 14.12 2.01
N ASP A 113 -12.57 15.29 2.56
CA ASP A 113 -12.77 16.51 1.77
C ASP A 113 -11.45 17.22 1.40
N ASP A 114 -10.50 17.28 2.33
CA ASP A 114 -9.30 18.11 2.18
C ASP A 114 -8.02 17.27 2.09
N GLU A 115 -7.83 16.31 3.00
CA GLU A 115 -6.55 15.61 3.12
C GLU A 115 -6.23 14.77 1.89
N TRP A 116 -7.20 14.05 1.33
CA TRP A 116 -6.99 13.29 0.09
C TRP A 116 -6.60 14.19 -1.08
N ARG A 117 -7.20 15.38 -1.18
CA ARG A 117 -6.88 16.36 -2.22
C ARG A 117 -5.47 16.89 -2.04
N VAL A 118 -5.11 17.33 -0.85
CA VAL A 118 -3.76 17.81 -0.53
C VAL A 118 -2.71 16.71 -0.72
N MET A 119 -3.02 15.49 -0.31
CA MET A 119 -2.10 14.36 -0.47
C MET A 119 -1.92 14.03 -1.96
N SER A 120 -2.96 14.16 -2.79
CA SER A 120 -2.87 13.99 -4.24
C SER A 120 -2.03 15.08 -4.91
N ASP A 121 -2.20 16.33 -4.50
CA ASP A 121 -1.55 17.48 -5.15
C ASP A 121 -0.10 17.69 -4.67
N ARG A 122 0.15 17.54 -3.36
CA ARG A 122 1.42 17.89 -2.71
C ARG A 122 2.18 16.69 -2.15
N GLY A 123 1.56 15.51 -2.09
CA GLY A 123 2.19 14.31 -1.55
C GLY A 123 2.40 14.32 -0.03
N THR A 124 1.83 15.30 0.69
CA THR A 124 1.98 15.47 2.14
C THR A 124 0.66 15.27 2.88
N LEU A 125 0.74 14.83 4.13
CA LEU A 125 -0.40 14.85 5.06
C LEU A 125 -0.65 16.29 5.54
N THR A 126 -1.89 16.61 5.88
CA THR A 126 -2.24 17.93 6.43
C THR A 126 -2.01 17.98 7.94
N GLU A 127 -1.44 19.08 8.44
CA GLU A 127 -1.31 19.37 9.88
C GLU A 127 -2.66 19.33 10.59
N ARG A 128 -3.71 19.83 9.92
CA ARG A 128 -5.07 19.88 10.47
C ARG A 128 -5.63 18.51 10.85
N GLY A 129 -5.33 17.46 10.08
CA GLY A 129 -5.78 16.11 10.45
C GLY A 129 -5.02 15.54 11.65
N THR A 130 -3.76 15.94 11.87
CA THR A 130 -3.03 15.61 13.11
C THR A 130 -3.68 16.30 14.31
N GLU A 131 -4.01 17.60 14.20
CA GLU A 131 -4.71 18.32 15.28
C GLU A 131 -6.06 17.69 15.65
N LEU A 132 -6.83 17.22 14.65
CA LEU A 132 -8.12 16.57 14.88
C LEU A 132 -7.96 15.22 15.56
N LEU A 133 -6.95 14.43 15.18
CA LEU A 133 -6.67 13.15 15.82
C LEU A 133 -6.13 13.33 17.25
N ASP A 134 -5.31 14.36 17.49
CA ASP A 134 -4.85 14.74 18.82
C ASP A 134 -6.01 15.20 19.72
N ARG A 135 -7.03 15.84 19.15
CA ARG A 135 -8.26 16.17 19.89
C ARG A 135 -9.03 14.92 20.31
N VAL A 136 -9.20 13.96 19.39
CA VAL A 136 -9.82 12.66 19.74
C VAL A 136 -9.02 11.97 20.85
N ARG A 137 -7.67 12.00 20.77
CA ARG A 137 -6.80 11.46 21.82
C ARG A 137 -7.02 12.17 23.15
N ALA A 138 -7.00 13.50 23.16
CA ALA A 138 -7.21 14.31 24.36
C ALA A 138 -8.56 14.01 25.01
N ASP A 139 -9.63 13.91 24.22
CA ASP A 139 -10.98 13.67 24.72
C ASP A 139 -11.16 12.28 25.34
N VAL A 140 -10.43 11.29 24.83
CA VAL A 140 -10.37 9.94 25.41
C VAL A 140 -9.52 9.93 26.69
N THR A 141 -8.41 10.66 26.73
CA THR A 141 -7.49 10.66 27.88
C THR A 141 -7.91 11.57 29.03
N ASP A 142 -8.66 12.63 28.75
CA ASP A 142 -9.12 13.60 29.75
C ASP A 142 -10.29 13.06 30.59
N TYR A 143 -10.97 12.00 30.13
CA TYR A 143 -12.03 11.36 30.88
C TYR A 143 -11.46 10.40 31.94
N GLU A 144 -11.66 10.73 33.21
CA GLU A 144 -11.27 9.88 34.33
C GLU A 144 -12.35 8.80 34.56
N PRO A 145 -12.04 7.49 34.35
CA PRO A 145 -13.03 6.41 34.48
C PRO A 145 -13.62 6.35 35.89
N GLN A 146 -14.95 6.34 36.00
CA GLN A 146 -15.62 6.32 37.31
C GLN A 146 -15.97 4.90 37.78
N THR A 147 -15.90 3.92 36.90
CA THR A 147 -16.24 2.52 37.18
C THR A 147 -15.15 1.56 36.71
N ASP A 148 -15.02 0.40 37.36
CA ASP A 148 -14.08 -0.66 36.94
C ASP A 148 -14.32 -1.11 35.49
N HIS A 149 -15.57 -1.03 35.02
CA HIS A 149 -15.95 -1.37 33.66
C HIS A 149 -15.46 -0.33 32.64
N GLU A 150 -15.53 0.96 32.99
CA GLU A 150 -14.97 2.06 32.17
C GLU A 150 -13.44 2.01 32.15
N GLY A 151 -12.80 1.67 33.27
CA GLY A 151 -11.35 1.53 33.37
C GLY A 151 -10.77 0.43 32.47
N GLN A 152 -11.51 -0.68 32.31
CA GLN A 152 -11.13 -1.75 31.38
C GLN A 152 -11.22 -1.33 29.91
N ALA A 153 -12.09 -0.37 29.57
CA ALA A 153 -12.26 0.14 28.21
C ALA A 153 -11.24 1.25 27.85
N TYR A 154 -10.63 1.89 28.86
CA TYR A 154 -9.71 3.02 28.67
C TYR A 154 -8.44 2.65 27.87
N GLN A 155 -7.67 1.67 28.36
CA GLN A 155 -6.40 1.31 27.70
C GLN A 155 -6.62 0.88 26.25
N PRO A 156 -7.60 0.01 25.94
CA PRO A 156 -7.84 -0.40 24.57
C PRO A 156 -8.39 0.72 23.67
N LEU A 157 -9.02 1.77 24.21
CA LEU A 157 -9.44 2.94 23.43
C LEU A 157 -8.23 3.76 22.99
N VAL A 158 -7.32 4.04 23.93
CA VAL A 158 -6.07 4.77 23.64
C VAL A 158 -5.23 4.01 22.61
N ASP A 159 -5.14 2.68 22.73
CA ASP A 159 -4.43 1.84 21.77
C ASP A 159 -5.02 1.94 20.36
N GLN A 160 -6.35 2.04 20.21
CA GLN A 160 -6.99 2.20 18.90
C GLN A 160 -6.77 3.58 18.31
N VAL A 161 -6.75 4.64 19.13
CA VAL A 161 -6.37 5.98 18.66
C VAL A 161 -4.92 6.00 18.16
N ALA A 162 -4.00 5.32 18.87
CA ALA A 162 -2.63 5.14 18.42
C ALA A 162 -2.55 4.34 17.11
N ALA A 163 -3.34 3.27 16.97
CA ALA A 163 -3.39 2.48 15.73
C ALA A 163 -3.91 3.30 14.53
N ALA A 164 -4.87 4.20 14.74
CA ALA A 164 -5.34 5.11 13.70
C ALA A 164 -4.24 6.10 13.25
N ASP A 165 -3.47 6.64 14.21
CA ASP A 165 -2.34 7.55 13.95
C ASP A 165 -1.22 6.84 13.17
N ASP A 166 -0.88 5.61 13.57
CA ASP A 166 0.09 4.77 12.86
C ASP A 166 -0.37 4.43 11.44
N ALA A 167 -1.65 4.10 11.25
CA ALA A 167 -2.22 3.83 9.94
C ALA A 167 -2.16 5.07 9.03
N ARG A 168 -2.52 6.24 9.56
CA ARG A 168 -2.42 7.55 8.87
C ARG A 168 -0.98 7.88 8.49
N SER A 169 -0.02 7.74 9.40
CA SER A 169 1.39 7.99 9.12
C SER A 169 1.95 7.02 8.07
N SER A 170 1.53 5.75 8.10
CA SER A 170 1.89 4.74 7.10
C SER A 170 1.43 5.12 5.69
N ARG A 171 0.23 5.71 5.57
CA ARG A 171 -0.31 6.24 4.31
C ARG A 171 0.59 7.33 3.73
N GLY A 172 1.04 8.27 4.57
CA GLY A 172 1.98 9.33 4.18
C GLY A 172 3.32 8.78 3.66
N ARG A 173 3.89 7.78 4.34
CA ARG A 173 5.19 7.18 3.93
C ARG A 173 5.11 6.37 2.64
N THR A 174 3.97 5.74 2.36
CA THR A 174 3.81 4.84 1.19
C THR A 174 3.92 5.59 -0.15
N ARG A 175 3.69 6.91 -0.19
CA ARG A 175 3.93 7.72 -1.41
C ARG A 175 5.41 8.03 -1.66
N GLY A 176 6.22 8.21 -0.61
CA GLY A 176 7.66 8.51 -0.74
C GLY A 176 8.46 7.39 -1.43
N ARG A 177 7.92 6.17 -1.52
CA ARG A 177 8.56 5.01 -2.17
C ARG A 177 8.27 4.86 -3.67
N ARG A 178 7.33 5.63 -4.25
CA ARG A 178 6.86 5.39 -5.64
C ARG A 178 7.46 6.31 -6.70
N CYS A 179 8.19 7.36 -6.35
CA CYS A 179 8.84 8.22 -7.33
C CYS A 179 10.35 7.92 -7.40
N PRO A 180 10.85 7.29 -8.48
CA PRO A 180 12.26 7.37 -8.84
C PRO A 180 12.65 8.85 -8.98
N GLY A 181 13.87 9.22 -8.57
CA GLY A 181 14.36 10.62 -8.51
C GLY A 181 14.42 11.41 -9.84
N TRP A 182 13.77 10.94 -10.89
CA TRP A 182 13.76 11.51 -12.23
C TRP A 182 12.42 12.20 -12.58
N CYS A 183 11.41 12.16 -11.71
CA CYS A 183 10.09 12.77 -11.96
C CYS A 183 9.93 14.20 -11.40
N GLY A 184 11.02 14.83 -10.93
CA GLY A 184 10.99 16.11 -10.21
C GLY A 184 11.55 17.33 -10.94
N SER A 185 11.84 17.23 -12.24
CA SER A 185 12.30 18.38 -13.04
C SER A 185 11.35 18.65 -14.20
N ALA A 186 10.27 19.36 -13.90
CA ALA A 186 9.47 20.12 -14.86
C ALA A 186 8.92 21.36 -14.15
#